data_AF-A0A1W9MY75-F1
#
_entry.id   AF-A0A1W9MY75-F1
#
_cell.length_a   1.000
_cell.length_b   1.000
_cell.length_c   1.000
_cell.angle_alpha   90.00
_cell.angle_beta   90.00
_cell.angle_gamma   90.00
#
_symmetry.space_group_name_H-M   'P 1'
#
loop_
_entity.id
_entity.type
_entity.pdbx_description
1 polymer ?
#
loop_
_entity_poly.entity_id
_entity_poly.type
_entity_poly.pdbx_seq_one_letter_code
_entity_poly.pdbx_strand_id
1 'polypeptide(L)'
;MEGRPLDEWQLIESHLNQVAETAGSFAKDFGAGDWAYLAGLWHDIGKYSKDFQKRIGAEPDAHIENSKSKRPDHSTAGAQHAFKALGDAGKILAYTIAGHHAGLPNGKTNEESCLMKRLDKKIPDYSACPDEILKIREINPPFKLKKSRLGFQMSFFTRMLYSCLVDADFLDTEKFINQEKADWRKGYPSLEILNEKLTKHLETLTDRTKPINQQRFEILRHCLEAAEKPQGLFSLTVPTGGGKTLSSLAFALKHAVKYG
;
A
#
# COMPACT_ATOMS: atom_id res chain seq x y z
N MET A 1 -12.45 8.76 17.58
CA MET A 1 -11.98 9.82 18.51
C MET A 1 -13.18 10.56 19.06
N GLU A 2 -14.15 9.82 19.60
CA GLU A 2 -15.41 10.39 20.05
C GLU A 2 -15.18 11.15 21.37
N GLY A 3 -15.64 12.40 21.43
CA GLY A 3 -15.52 13.24 22.63
C GLY A 3 -14.13 13.81 22.93
N ARG A 4 -13.13 13.60 22.06
CA ARG A 4 -11.83 14.26 22.20
C ARG A 4 -11.89 15.71 21.70
N PRO A 5 -11.28 16.66 22.42
CA PRO A 5 -11.29 18.06 22.03
C PRO A 5 -10.54 18.26 20.69
N LEU A 6 -10.89 19.32 19.96
CA LEU A 6 -10.42 19.55 18.57
C LEU A 6 -8.90 19.70 18.46
N ASP A 7 -8.22 20.10 19.53
CA ASP A 7 -6.77 20.19 19.65
C ASP A 7 -6.08 18.81 19.74
N GLU A 8 -6.84 17.75 20.04
CA GLU A 8 -6.36 16.37 19.98
C GLU A 8 -6.58 15.71 18.60
N TRP A 9 -7.10 16.44 17.61
CA TRP A 9 -7.30 15.93 16.25
C TRP A 9 -6.05 16.11 15.40
N GLN A 10 -5.80 15.17 14.49
CA GLN A 10 -4.71 15.31 13.53
C GLN A 10 -5.11 16.30 12.46
N LEU A 11 -4.31 17.35 12.30
CA LEU A 11 -4.47 18.31 11.23
C LEU A 11 -4.28 17.63 9.88
N ILE A 12 -5.16 17.94 8.92
CA ILE A 12 -5.09 17.39 7.55
C ILE A 12 -3.74 17.65 6.90
N GLU A 13 -3.15 18.83 7.12
CA GLU A 13 -1.81 19.15 6.62
C GLU A 13 -0.73 18.21 7.17
N SER A 14 -0.78 17.90 8.47
CA SER A 14 0.15 16.97 9.12
C SER A 14 -0.01 15.55 8.57
N HIS A 15 -1.25 15.10 8.40
CA HIS A 15 -1.57 13.81 7.80
C HIS A 15 -1.01 13.70 6.37
N LEU A 16 -1.33 14.66 5.49
CA LEU A 16 -0.87 14.67 4.11
C LEU A 16 0.66 14.62 4.00
N ASN A 17 1.37 15.40 4.83
CA ASN A 17 2.83 15.39 4.84
C ASN A 17 3.41 14.05 5.33
N GLN A 18 2.87 13.47 6.41
CA GLN A 18 3.35 12.18 6.92
C GLN A 18 3.09 11.03 5.94
N VAL A 19 1.91 11.01 5.30
CA VAL A 19 1.57 10.03 4.26
C VAL A 19 2.48 10.21 3.04
N ALA A 20 2.73 11.45 2.62
CA ALA A 20 3.64 11.76 1.50
C ALA A 20 5.06 11.24 1.75
N GLU A 21 5.64 11.55 2.92
CA GLU A 21 6.99 11.09 3.29
C GLU A 21 7.06 9.57 3.37
N THR A 22 6.06 8.93 3.99
CA THR A 22 6.02 7.47 4.16
C THR A 22 5.84 6.76 2.82
N ALA A 23 4.85 7.16 2.00
CA ALA A 23 4.62 6.61 0.68
C ALA A 23 5.84 6.82 -0.24
N GLY A 24 6.43 8.01 -0.19
CA GLY A 24 7.67 8.33 -0.89
C GLY A 24 8.80 7.39 -0.48
N SER A 25 8.97 7.11 0.81
CA SER A 25 9.99 6.17 1.31
C SER A 25 9.80 4.75 0.77
N PHE A 26 8.57 4.22 0.75
CA PHE A 26 8.27 2.90 0.18
C PHE A 26 8.60 2.81 -1.30
N ALA A 27 8.47 3.92 -2.02
CA ALA A 27 8.72 3.96 -3.45
C ALA A 27 10.18 4.22 -3.85
N LYS A 28 11.07 4.53 -2.89
CA LYS A 28 12.50 4.76 -3.16
C LYS A 28 13.17 3.53 -3.76
N ASP A 29 12.81 2.33 -3.30
CA ASP A 29 13.44 1.07 -3.74
C ASP A 29 13.24 0.77 -5.23
N PHE A 30 12.20 1.33 -5.84
CA PHE A 30 11.95 1.22 -7.28
C PHE A 30 12.01 2.57 -8.01
N GLY A 31 12.67 3.57 -7.41
CA GLY A 31 12.98 4.85 -8.04
C GLY A 31 11.77 5.78 -8.24
N ALA A 32 10.66 5.57 -7.55
CA ALA A 32 9.43 6.34 -7.72
C ALA A 32 9.05 7.17 -6.49
N GLY A 33 10.04 7.57 -5.68
CA GLY A 33 9.83 8.32 -4.45
C GLY A 33 8.94 9.55 -4.64
N ASP A 34 9.25 10.41 -5.61
CA ASP A 34 8.45 11.63 -5.86
C ASP A 34 7.04 11.33 -6.38
N TRP A 35 6.84 10.22 -7.12
CA TRP A 35 5.51 9.79 -7.54
C TRP A 35 4.63 9.46 -6.34
N ALA A 36 5.13 8.59 -5.45
CA ALA A 36 4.37 8.18 -4.27
C ALA A 36 4.23 9.32 -3.26
N TYR A 37 5.22 10.19 -3.16
CA TYR A 37 5.14 11.41 -2.35
C TYR A 37 3.99 12.31 -2.81
N LEU A 38 3.92 12.62 -4.12
CA LEU A 38 2.81 13.43 -4.66
C LEU A 38 1.46 12.73 -4.49
N ALA A 39 1.41 11.40 -4.64
CA ALA A 39 0.19 10.64 -4.35
C ALA A 39 -0.27 10.85 -2.90
N GLY A 40 0.63 10.72 -1.93
CA GLY A 40 0.34 10.93 -0.52
C GLY A 40 -0.05 12.37 -0.19
N LEU A 41 0.66 13.34 -0.76
CA LEU A 41 0.39 14.76 -0.51
C LEU A 41 -0.96 15.22 -1.04
N TRP A 42 -1.43 14.62 -2.15
CA TRP A 42 -2.64 15.05 -2.84
C TRP A 42 -3.87 14.19 -2.60
N HIS A 43 -3.74 12.99 -2.02
CA HIS A 43 -4.84 12.02 -2.03
C HIS A 43 -6.14 12.54 -1.39
N ASP A 44 -5.98 13.42 -0.41
CA ASP A 44 -7.03 13.84 0.51
C ASP A 44 -7.32 15.34 0.49
N ILE A 45 -6.80 16.09 -0.49
CA ILE A 45 -6.98 17.56 -0.54
C ILE A 45 -8.45 17.99 -0.60
N GLY A 46 -9.36 17.11 -1.04
CA GLY A 46 -10.80 17.38 -0.99
C GLY A 46 -11.35 17.54 0.43
N LYS A 47 -10.62 17.08 1.45
CA LYS A 47 -10.95 17.27 2.87
C LYS A 47 -10.83 18.74 3.31
N TYR A 48 -10.13 19.60 2.56
CA TYR A 48 -10.12 21.06 2.80
C TYR A 48 -11.44 21.75 2.44
N SER A 49 -12.37 21.06 1.77
CA SER A 49 -13.65 21.66 1.40
C SER A 49 -14.53 21.97 2.61
N LYS A 50 -15.27 23.09 2.54
CA LYS A 50 -16.21 23.50 3.61
C LYS A 50 -17.25 22.43 3.91
N ASP A 51 -17.70 21.71 2.89
CA ASP A 51 -18.70 20.64 3.01
C ASP A 51 -18.14 19.45 3.80
N PHE A 52 -16.88 19.07 3.55
CA PHE A 52 -16.22 18.01 4.30
C PHE A 52 -15.99 18.42 5.77
N GLN A 53 -15.47 19.64 5.98
CA GLN A 53 -15.19 20.18 7.31
C GLN A 53 -16.46 20.33 8.17
N LYS A 54 -17.57 20.80 7.58
CA LYS A 54 -18.87 20.85 8.27
C LYS A 54 -19.33 19.46 8.71
N ARG A 55 -19.15 18.44 7.86
CA ARG A 55 -19.63 17.10 8.15
C ARG A 55 -18.87 16.45 9.30
N ILE A 56 -17.54 16.52 9.29
CA ILE A 56 -16.74 15.96 10.40
C ILE A 56 -17.03 16.68 11.73
N GLY A 57 -17.40 17.97 11.72
CA GLY A 57 -17.80 18.70 12.91
C GLY A 57 -19.24 18.43 13.38
N ALA A 58 -20.13 17.96 12.49
CA ALA A 58 -21.55 17.72 12.78
C ALA A 58 -21.88 16.24 13.05
N GLU A 59 -21.13 15.32 12.46
CA GLU A 59 -21.33 13.87 12.60
C GLU A 59 -20.12 13.25 13.31
N PRO A 60 -20.27 12.82 14.57
CA PRO A 60 -19.21 12.14 15.31
C PRO A 60 -18.68 10.90 14.59
N ASP A 61 -19.46 10.22 13.74
CA ASP A 61 -19.03 9.02 13.00
C ASP A 61 -18.51 9.28 11.57
N ALA A 62 -18.46 10.54 11.12
CA ALA A 62 -18.04 10.85 9.75
C ALA A 62 -16.56 10.57 9.48
N HIS A 63 -15.74 10.44 10.53
CA HIS A 63 -14.33 10.09 10.45
C HIS A 63 -14.07 8.57 10.36
N ILE A 64 -15.09 7.72 10.59
CA ILE A 64 -14.90 6.26 10.65
C ILE A 64 -14.93 5.64 9.25
N GLU A 65 -13.88 4.86 8.94
CA GLU A 65 -13.77 3.83 7.88
C GLU A 65 -15.08 3.34 7.25
N ASN A 66 -15.87 2.80 8.16
CA ASN A 66 -16.88 1.80 7.89
C ASN A 66 -18.30 2.27 8.27
N SER A 67 -18.52 3.58 8.46
CA SER A 67 -19.88 4.06 8.75
C SER A 67 -20.75 3.94 7.49
N LYS A 68 -21.99 3.45 7.65
CA LYS A 68 -22.97 3.25 6.55
C LYS A 68 -23.38 4.54 5.82
N SER A 69 -22.86 5.69 6.24
CA SER A 69 -23.09 6.97 5.59
C SER A 69 -22.18 7.08 4.35
N LYS A 70 -22.73 7.40 3.18
CA LYS A 70 -21.92 7.69 1.98
C LYS A 70 -20.93 8.80 2.33
N ARG A 71 -19.64 8.49 2.48
CA ARG A 71 -18.57 9.48 2.69
C ARG A 71 -18.62 10.50 1.54
N PRO A 72 -18.37 11.79 1.81
CA PRO A 72 -18.19 12.76 0.74
C PRO A 72 -16.99 12.31 -0.10
N ASP A 73 -17.15 12.39 -1.41
CA ASP A 73 -16.10 12.11 -2.38
C ASP A 73 -15.01 13.20 -2.30
N HIS A 74 -14.02 12.97 -1.44
CA HIS A 74 -12.87 13.85 -1.26
C HIS A 74 -11.72 13.48 -2.21
N SER A 75 -11.60 12.20 -2.57
CA SER A 75 -10.49 11.71 -3.38
C SER A 75 -10.55 12.15 -4.85
N THR A 76 -11.72 12.56 -5.36
CA THR A 76 -11.81 13.13 -6.71
C THR A 76 -11.03 14.45 -6.83
N ALA A 77 -10.95 15.25 -5.76
CA ALA A 77 -10.21 16.52 -5.80
C ALA A 77 -8.71 16.30 -6.07
N GLY A 78 -8.09 15.40 -5.33
CA GLY A 78 -6.69 15.02 -5.54
C GLY A 78 -6.44 14.40 -6.91
N ALA A 79 -7.35 13.55 -7.38
CA ALA A 79 -7.24 12.93 -8.71
C ALA A 79 -7.32 13.97 -9.84
N GLN A 80 -8.23 14.94 -9.74
CA GLN A 80 -8.33 16.04 -10.71
C GLN A 80 -7.11 16.95 -10.67
N HIS A 81 -6.61 17.30 -9.48
CA HIS A 81 -5.41 18.12 -9.31
C HIS A 81 -4.21 17.45 -9.98
N ALA A 82 -3.96 16.17 -9.68
CA ALA A 82 -2.85 15.41 -10.26
C ALA A 82 -2.92 15.39 -11.80
N PHE A 83 -4.10 15.10 -12.37
CA PHE A 83 -4.28 15.08 -13.82
C PHE A 83 -4.10 16.46 -14.47
N LYS A 84 -4.63 17.53 -13.86
CA LYS A 84 -4.46 18.91 -14.36
C LYS A 84 -3.01 19.37 -14.30
N ALA A 85 -2.30 19.02 -13.23
CA ALA A 85 -0.92 19.43 -12.98
C ALA A 85 0.09 18.73 -13.91
N LEU A 86 -0.14 17.45 -14.23
CA LEU A 86 0.89 16.57 -14.81
C LEU A 86 0.42 15.81 -16.06
N GLY A 87 -0.79 16.06 -16.57
CA GLY A 87 -1.33 15.41 -17.76
C GLY A 87 -1.37 13.89 -17.66
N ASP A 88 -0.86 13.19 -18.67
CA ASP A 88 -0.86 11.72 -18.72
C ASP A 88 -0.06 11.07 -17.59
N ALA A 89 1.02 11.71 -17.12
CA ALA A 89 1.73 11.26 -15.92
C ALA A 89 0.82 11.43 -14.69
N GLY A 90 0.13 12.56 -14.59
CA GLY A 90 -0.88 12.83 -13.57
C GLY A 90 -2.03 11.82 -13.56
N LYS A 91 -2.36 11.21 -14.70
CA LYS A 91 -3.41 10.19 -14.79
C LYS A 91 -3.09 8.93 -14.01
N ILE A 92 -1.81 8.55 -13.91
CA ILE A 92 -1.36 7.41 -13.10
C ILE A 92 -1.62 7.71 -11.62
N LEU A 93 -1.24 8.91 -11.16
CA LEU A 93 -1.54 9.37 -9.79
C LEU A 93 -3.04 9.49 -9.56
N ALA A 94 -3.80 9.95 -10.56
CA ALA A 94 -5.25 10.08 -10.46
C ALA A 94 -5.93 8.72 -10.23
N TYR A 95 -5.49 7.63 -10.87
CA TYR A 95 -5.97 6.28 -10.55
C TYR A 95 -5.68 5.89 -9.10
N THR A 96 -4.43 6.12 -8.66
CA THR A 96 -3.96 5.79 -7.32
C THR A 96 -4.77 6.54 -6.25
N ILE A 97 -4.87 7.86 -6.40
CA ILE A 97 -5.60 8.75 -5.48
C ILE A 97 -7.09 8.44 -5.51
N ALA A 98 -7.71 8.31 -6.69
CA ALA A 98 -9.14 8.00 -6.79
C ALA A 98 -9.48 6.68 -6.06
N GLY A 99 -8.58 5.70 -6.11
CA GLY A 99 -8.86 4.36 -5.60
C GLY A 99 -8.61 4.14 -4.10
N HIS A 100 -7.96 5.05 -3.37
CA HIS A 100 -7.32 4.71 -2.08
C HIS A 100 -8.26 4.15 -1.00
N HIS A 101 -9.56 4.41 -1.05
CA HIS A 101 -10.56 3.80 -0.15
C HIS A 101 -11.44 2.70 -0.79
N ALA A 102 -11.51 2.62 -2.12
CA ALA A 102 -12.52 1.82 -2.83
C ALA A 102 -11.92 0.80 -3.81
N GLY A 103 -10.59 0.75 -3.93
CA GLY A 103 -9.90 0.04 -5.00
C GLY A 103 -9.77 0.89 -6.27
N LEU A 104 -8.83 0.49 -7.13
CA LEU A 104 -8.55 1.19 -8.39
C LEU A 104 -9.80 1.26 -9.28
N PRO A 105 -10.21 2.45 -9.76
CA PRO A 105 -11.41 2.58 -10.56
C PRO A 105 -11.22 2.00 -11.97
N ASN A 106 -12.33 1.57 -12.57
CA ASN A 106 -12.39 1.32 -14.01
C ASN A 106 -12.01 2.59 -14.78
N GLY A 107 -11.40 2.45 -15.96
CA GLY A 107 -10.94 3.60 -16.75
C GLY A 107 -12.07 4.42 -17.36
N LYS A 108 -12.83 3.83 -18.28
CA LYS A 108 -13.99 4.46 -18.94
C LYS A 108 -15.13 3.45 -19.00
N THR A 109 -16.18 3.69 -18.22
CA THR A 109 -17.41 2.89 -18.20
C THR A 109 -18.61 3.83 -18.03
N ASN A 110 -19.82 3.26 -18.01
CA ASN A 110 -21.03 4.02 -17.70
C ASN A 110 -21.20 4.27 -16.19
N GLU A 111 -20.32 3.74 -15.34
CA GLU A 111 -20.38 3.89 -13.88
C GLU A 111 -19.81 5.25 -13.45
N GLU A 112 -20.50 5.97 -12.55
CA GLU A 112 -20.03 7.25 -11.99
C GLU A 112 -18.70 7.14 -11.23
N SER A 113 -18.33 5.94 -10.79
CA SER A 113 -17.07 5.66 -10.09
C SER A 113 -15.86 5.52 -11.04
N CYS A 114 -16.06 5.44 -12.36
CA CYS A 114 -14.93 5.31 -13.28
C CYS A 114 -14.08 6.58 -13.34
N LEU A 115 -12.79 6.43 -13.62
CA LEU A 115 -11.84 7.55 -13.54
C LEU A 115 -12.23 8.71 -14.46
N MET A 116 -12.58 8.44 -15.72
CA MET A 116 -12.92 9.51 -16.67
C MET A 116 -14.07 10.39 -16.17
N LYS A 117 -15.14 9.80 -15.62
CA LYS A 117 -16.24 10.57 -15.06
C LYS A 117 -15.83 11.37 -13.82
N ARG A 118 -14.96 10.81 -12.97
CA ARG A 118 -14.42 11.53 -11.81
C ARG A 118 -13.55 12.72 -12.22
N LEU A 119 -12.76 12.59 -13.28
CA LEU A 119 -11.94 13.70 -13.80
C LEU A 119 -12.79 14.87 -14.33
N ASP A 120 -13.98 14.60 -14.86
CA ASP A 120 -14.91 15.63 -15.37
C ASP A 120 -15.94 16.10 -14.32
N LYS A 121 -15.96 15.49 -13.14
CA LYS A 121 -16.96 15.75 -12.11
C LYS A 121 -16.83 17.16 -11.52
N LYS A 122 -17.96 17.84 -11.29
CA LYS A 122 -17.97 19.05 -10.44
C LYS A 122 -17.78 18.66 -8.97
N ILE A 123 -16.72 19.18 -8.36
CA ILE A 123 -16.35 18.91 -6.95
C ILE A 123 -16.54 20.16 -6.08
N PRO A 124 -16.72 20.00 -4.76
CA PRO A 124 -16.71 21.11 -3.82
C PRO A 124 -15.42 21.94 -3.90
N ASP A 125 -15.52 23.22 -3.53
CA ASP A 125 -14.36 24.09 -3.45
C ASP A 125 -13.41 23.66 -2.33
N TYR A 126 -12.15 23.45 -2.68
CA TYR A 126 -11.05 23.09 -1.76
C TYR A 126 -9.95 24.16 -1.75
N SER A 127 -10.26 25.40 -2.16
CA SER A 127 -9.33 26.55 -2.18
C SER A 127 -8.66 26.89 -0.84
N ALA A 128 -9.16 26.33 0.27
CA ALA A 128 -8.50 26.42 1.58
C ALA A 128 -7.25 25.53 1.69
N CYS A 129 -6.98 24.65 0.72
CA CYS A 129 -5.75 23.87 0.64
C CYS A 129 -4.55 24.80 0.40
N PRO A 130 -3.49 24.76 1.22
CA PRO A 130 -2.31 25.60 1.02
C PRO A 130 -1.62 25.34 -0.32
N ASP A 131 -1.09 26.40 -0.95
CA ASP A 131 -0.38 26.31 -2.23
C ASP A 131 0.86 25.40 -2.13
N GLU A 132 1.48 25.32 -0.95
CA GLU A 132 2.61 24.44 -0.67
C GLU A 132 2.26 22.95 -0.85
N ILE A 133 1.02 22.55 -0.49
CA ILE A 133 0.51 21.19 -0.68
C ILE A 133 0.26 20.92 -2.16
N LEU A 134 -0.17 21.93 -2.92
CA LEU A 134 -0.47 21.81 -4.35
C LEU A 134 0.78 21.85 -5.23
N LYS A 135 1.96 22.13 -4.66
CA LYS A 135 3.21 22.28 -5.38
C LYS A 135 3.59 21.01 -6.15
N ILE A 136 3.89 21.20 -7.43
CA ILE A 136 4.30 20.14 -8.33
C ILE A 136 5.78 19.80 -8.09
N ARG A 137 6.10 18.52 -8.12
CA ARG A 137 7.48 18.01 -8.23
C ARG A 137 7.69 17.42 -9.61
N GLU A 138 8.91 17.51 -10.12
CA GLU A 138 9.27 16.82 -11.35
C GLU A 138 9.20 15.31 -11.10
N ILE A 139 8.50 14.60 -11.98
CA ILE A 139 8.38 13.15 -11.91
C ILE A 139 8.76 12.53 -13.25
N ASN A 140 9.61 11.52 -13.19
CA ASN A 140 10.05 10.76 -14.35
C ASN A 140 9.77 9.27 -14.10
N PRO A 141 9.30 8.50 -15.10
CA PRO A 141 9.13 7.06 -14.92
C PRO A 141 10.48 6.40 -14.60
N PRO A 142 10.58 5.56 -13.55
CA PRO A 142 11.85 4.92 -13.18
C PRO A 142 12.26 3.76 -14.10
N PHE A 143 11.57 3.60 -15.23
CA PHE A 143 11.79 2.52 -16.17
C PHE A 143 11.65 3.01 -17.61
N LYS A 144 12.37 2.33 -18.51
CA LYS A 144 12.26 2.56 -19.95
C LYS A 144 10.91 2.05 -20.46
N LEU A 145 10.16 2.93 -21.12
CA LEU A 145 8.90 2.56 -21.75
C LEU A 145 9.14 1.65 -22.96
N LYS A 146 8.43 0.53 -23.02
CA LYS A 146 8.46 -0.42 -24.12
C LYS A 146 7.06 -0.49 -24.73
N LYS A 147 6.90 -0.07 -25.99
CA LYS A 147 5.59 -0.06 -26.68
C LYS A 147 4.87 -1.41 -26.59
N SER A 148 5.59 -2.52 -26.76
CA SER A 148 5.04 -3.88 -26.67
C SER A 148 4.53 -4.29 -25.28
N ARG A 149 4.89 -3.56 -24.22
CA ARG A 149 4.48 -3.85 -22.83
C ARG A 149 3.89 -2.63 -22.13
N LEU A 150 3.55 -1.57 -22.87
CA LEU A 150 3.18 -0.28 -22.29
C LEU A 150 2.01 -0.39 -21.31
N GLY A 151 0.94 -1.08 -21.71
CA GLY A 151 -0.23 -1.30 -20.85
C GLY A 151 0.13 -2.05 -19.56
N PHE A 152 0.96 -3.10 -19.66
CA PHE A 152 1.45 -3.82 -18.50
C PHE A 152 2.29 -2.91 -17.59
N GLN A 153 3.27 -2.20 -18.14
CA GLN A 153 4.15 -1.32 -17.38
C GLN A 153 3.38 -0.24 -16.62
N MET A 154 2.46 0.46 -17.30
CA MET A 154 1.64 1.48 -16.65
C MET A 154 0.74 0.89 -15.59
N SER A 155 0.04 -0.20 -15.89
CA SER A 155 -0.89 -0.81 -14.93
C SER A 155 -0.18 -1.41 -13.71
N PHE A 156 1.03 -1.95 -13.88
CA PHE A 156 1.84 -2.48 -12.78
C PHE A 156 2.37 -1.34 -11.93
N PHE A 157 2.89 -0.29 -12.57
CA PHE A 157 3.39 0.89 -11.88
C PHE A 157 2.29 1.61 -11.08
N THR A 158 1.09 1.78 -11.64
CA THR A 158 -0.07 2.31 -10.91
C THR A 158 -0.39 1.47 -9.67
N ARG A 159 -0.33 0.15 -9.77
CA ARG A 159 -0.58 -0.75 -8.63
C ARG A 159 0.50 -0.67 -7.55
N MET A 160 1.76 -0.54 -7.94
CA MET A 160 2.87 -0.32 -7.01
C MET A 160 2.68 0.99 -6.24
N LEU A 161 2.40 2.10 -6.94
CA LEU A 161 2.12 3.39 -6.30
C LEU A 161 0.87 3.36 -5.43
N TYR A 162 -0.19 2.67 -5.89
CA TYR A 162 -1.40 2.45 -5.10
C TYR A 162 -1.13 1.70 -3.80
N SER A 163 -0.30 0.65 -3.84
CA SER A 163 0.13 -0.06 -2.64
C SER A 163 0.86 0.86 -1.67
N CYS A 164 1.81 1.68 -2.17
CA CYS A 164 2.55 2.62 -1.33
C CYS A 164 1.62 3.66 -0.67
N LEU A 165 0.68 4.23 -1.43
CA LEU A 165 -0.26 5.22 -0.90
C LEU A 165 -1.16 4.62 0.17
N VAL A 166 -1.80 3.49 -0.13
CA VAL A 166 -2.76 2.85 0.79
C VAL A 166 -2.05 2.42 2.07
N ASP A 167 -0.89 1.76 1.98
CA ASP A 167 -0.17 1.34 3.19
C ASP A 167 0.26 2.55 4.03
N ALA A 168 0.72 3.63 3.41
CA ALA A 168 1.13 4.84 4.12
C ALA A 168 -0.05 5.54 4.83
N ASP A 169 -1.19 5.67 4.16
CA ASP A 169 -2.42 6.27 4.71
C ASP A 169 -2.95 5.47 5.92
N PHE A 170 -3.01 4.15 5.77
CA PHE A 170 -3.41 3.26 6.87
C PHE A 170 -2.45 3.30 8.05
N LEU A 171 -1.13 3.35 7.80
CA LEU A 171 -0.13 3.39 8.86
C LEU A 171 -0.11 4.72 9.62
N ASP A 172 -0.28 5.85 8.94
CA ASP A 172 -0.38 7.15 9.60
C ASP A 172 -1.66 7.24 10.45
N THR A 173 -2.79 6.82 9.88
CA THR A 173 -4.08 6.73 10.59
C THR A 173 -3.99 5.78 11.80
N GLU A 174 -3.37 4.60 11.65
CA GLU A 174 -3.18 3.65 12.75
C GLU A 174 -2.30 4.23 13.86
N LYS A 175 -1.17 4.85 13.50
CA LYS A 175 -0.25 5.49 14.46
C LYS A 175 -0.95 6.58 15.26
N PHE A 176 -1.80 7.38 14.62
CA PHE A 176 -2.52 8.45 15.28
C PHE A 176 -3.70 7.94 16.14
N ILE A 177 -4.45 6.93 15.67
CA ILE A 177 -5.62 6.40 16.39
C ILE A 177 -5.24 5.43 17.51
N ASN A 178 -4.25 4.56 17.30
CA ASN A 178 -3.89 3.49 18.21
C ASN A 178 -2.37 3.25 18.21
N GLN A 179 -1.67 4.01 19.06
CA GLN A 179 -0.23 3.92 19.22
C GLN A 179 0.24 2.52 19.65
N GLU A 180 -0.52 1.82 20.51
CA GLU A 180 -0.17 0.47 20.97
C GLU A 180 -0.14 -0.53 19.80
N LYS A 181 -1.17 -0.49 18.94
CA LYS A 181 -1.22 -1.32 17.73
C LYS A 181 -0.11 -0.96 16.75
N ALA A 182 0.21 0.32 16.60
CA ALA A 182 1.34 0.76 15.78
C ALA A 182 2.68 0.26 16.33
N ASP A 183 2.82 0.14 17.65
CA ASP A 183 4.03 -0.38 18.30
C ASP A 183 4.19 -1.90 18.12
N TRP A 184 3.13 -2.65 17.85
CA TRP A 184 3.23 -4.06 17.44
C TRP A 184 4.00 -4.26 16.13
N ARG A 185 4.15 -3.19 15.33
CA ARG A 185 4.90 -3.20 14.07
C ARG A 185 6.39 -2.90 14.22
N LYS A 186 6.90 -2.90 15.45
CA LYS A 186 8.30 -2.66 15.79
C LYS A 186 8.87 -3.84 16.57
N GLY A 187 10.20 -3.91 16.64
CA GLY A 187 10.90 -4.88 17.49
C GLY A 187 10.68 -6.34 17.08
N TYR A 188 10.46 -6.60 15.79
CA TYR A 188 10.36 -7.96 15.28
C TYR A 188 11.63 -8.76 15.64
N PRO A 189 11.50 -10.06 15.98
CA PRO A 189 12.67 -10.92 16.17
C PRO A 189 13.54 -10.92 14.91
N SER A 190 14.85 -11.06 15.10
CA SER A 190 15.78 -11.16 13.97
C SER A 190 15.45 -12.40 13.11
N LEU A 191 15.91 -12.38 11.85
CA LEU A 191 15.70 -13.50 10.93
C LEU A 191 16.30 -14.81 11.48
N GLU A 192 17.39 -14.72 12.24
CA GLU A 192 18.02 -15.86 12.93
C GLU A 192 17.07 -16.47 13.96
N ILE A 193 16.45 -15.64 14.81
CA ILE A 193 15.49 -16.10 15.83
C ILE A 193 14.28 -16.75 15.15
N LEU A 194 13.77 -16.15 14.07
CA LEU A 194 12.66 -16.72 13.32
C LEU A 194 13.03 -18.05 12.68
N ASN A 195 14.23 -18.15 12.09
CA ASN A 195 14.75 -19.37 11.48
C ASN A 195 14.95 -20.49 12.52
N GLU A 196 15.50 -20.18 13.69
CA GLU A 196 15.65 -21.14 14.80
C GLU A 196 14.30 -21.64 15.30
N LYS A 197 13.33 -20.75 15.51
CA LYS A 197 11.98 -21.13 15.96
C LYS A 197 11.29 -22.03 14.95
N LEU A 198 11.39 -21.72 13.65
CA LEU A 198 10.83 -22.57 12.61
C LEU A 198 11.56 -23.92 12.55
N THR A 199 12.88 -23.94 12.64
CA THR A 199 13.67 -25.18 12.62
C THR A 199 13.26 -26.10 13.76
N LYS A 200 13.16 -25.58 14.99
CA LYS A 200 12.66 -26.34 16.15
C LYS A 200 11.24 -26.86 15.93
N HIS A 201 10.35 -26.06 15.34
CA HIS A 201 9.00 -26.52 15.02
C HIS A 201 9.02 -27.67 14.00
N LEU A 202 9.83 -27.57 12.94
CA LEU A 202 9.99 -28.61 11.93
C LEU A 202 10.54 -29.91 12.51
N GLU A 203 11.43 -29.84 13.50
CA GLU A 203 11.95 -31.01 14.23
C GLU A 203 10.87 -31.75 15.02
N THR A 204 9.80 -31.07 15.46
CA THR A 204 8.66 -31.73 16.13
C THR A 204 7.81 -32.57 15.18
N LEU A 205 7.89 -32.30 13.87
CA LEU A 205 7.24 -33.10 12.84
C LEU A 205 8.10 -34.35 12.60
N THR A 206 7.86 -35.43 13.35
CA THR A 206 8.74 -36.63 13.32
C THR A 206 8.11 -37.87 12.70
N ASP A 207 6.80 -37.87 12.44
CA ASP A 207 6.11 -39.04 11.87
C ASP A 207 6.50 -39.24 10.40
N ARG A 208 7.56 -40.02 10.16
CA ARG A 208 8.03 -40.43 8.83
C ARG A 208 7.40 -41.75 8.37
N THR A 209 6.48 -42.33 9.15
CA THR A 209 5.89 -43.64 8.84
C THR A 209 4.91 -43.56 7.68
N LYS A 210 4.24 -42.41 7.51
CA LYS A 210 3.31 -42.18 6.42
C LYS A 210 4.06 -41.80 5.13
N PRO A 211 3.77 -42.44 3.98
CA PRO A 211 4.41 -42.11 2.69
C PRO A 211 4.33 -40.61 2.34
N ILE A 212 3.22 -39.95 2.67
CA ILE A 212 3.05 -38.50 2.43
C ILE A 212 4.05 -37.66 3.23
N ASN A 213 4.39 -38.07 4.45
CA ASN A 213 5.32 -37.32 5.27
C ASN A 213 6.75 -37.48 4.77
N GLN A 214 7.12 -38.65 4.25
CA GLN A 214 8.40 -38.86 3.57
C GLN A 214 8.58 -37.87 2.40
N GLN A 215 7.55 -37.74 1.56
CA GLN A 215 7.56 -36.78 0.46
C GLN A 215 7.66 -35.32 0.94
N ARG A 216 6.96 -34.98 2.03
CA ARG A 216 7.07 -33.64 2.65
C ARG A 216 8.49 -33.35 3.16
N PHE A 217 9.18 -34.33 3.75
CA PHE A 217 10.58 -34.16 4.16
C PHE A 217 11.53 -34.01 2.99
N GLU A 218 11.32 -34.74 1.90
CA GLU A 218 12.12 -34.55 0.68
C GLU A 218 11.94 -33.15 0.08
N ILE A 219 10.70 -32.65 0.04
CA ILE A 219 10.41 -31.28 -0.41
C ILE A 219 11.08 -30.24 0.50
N LEU A 220 11.01 -30.42 1.82
CA LEU A 220 11.69 -29.56 2.78
C LEU A 220 13.22 -29.60 2.56
N ARG A 221 13.80 -30.78 2.36
CA ARG A 221 15.23 -30.94 2.08
C ARG A 221 15.64 -30.17 0.82
N HIS A 222 14.91 -30.32 -0.28
CA HIS A 222 15.16 -29.55 -1.51
C HIS A 222 15.07 -28.04 -1.29
N CYS A 223 14.12 -27.57 -0.46
CA CYS A 223 14.00 -26.17 -0.09
C CYS A 223 15.23 -25.68 0.72
N LEU A 224 15.67 -26.46 1.71
CA LEU A 224 16.84 -26.12 2.55
C LEU A 224 18.16 -26.14 1.78
N GLU A 225 18.29 -27.01 0.77
CA GLU A 225 19.43 -27.05 -0.14
C GLU A 225 19.39 -25.88 -1.15
N ALA A 226 18.21 -25.56 -1.68
CA ALA A 226 18.05 -24.41 -2.57
C ALA A 226 18.36 -23.08 -1.88
N ALA A 227 18.07 -22.95 -0.58
CA ALA A 227 18.35 -21.75 0.21
C ALA A 227 19.85 -21.42 0.28
N GLU A 228 20.72 -22.42 0.09
CA GLU A 228 22.18 -22.21 0.10
C GLU A 228 22.71 -21.59 -1.21
N LYS A 229 21.95 -21.68 -2.30
CA LYS A 229 22.35 -21.17 -3.62
C LYS A 229 22.40 -19.64 -3.64
N PRO A 230 23.15 -19.01 -4.57
CA PRO A 230 23.16 -17.55 -4.72
C PRO A 230 21.77 -16.96 -4.95
N GLN A 231 21.58 -15.69 -4.60
CA GLN A 231 20.32 -14.94 -4.83
C GLN A 231 19.87 -15.03 -6.30
N GLY A 232 18.57 -15.18 -6.52
CA GLY A 232 18.00 -15.34 -7.85
C GLY A 232 16.53 -15.73 -7.83
N LEU A 233 16.02 -16.20 -8.98
CA LEU A 233 14.66 -16.70 -9.10
C LEU A 233 14.60 -18.20 -8.80
N PHE A 234 13.73 -18.57 -7.87
CA PHE A 234 13.49 -19.96 -7.46
C PHE A 234 12.03 -20.34 -7.75
N SER A 235 11.81 -21.59 -8.12
CA SER A 235 10.47 -22.14 -8.34
C SER A 235 10.24 -23.34 -7.41
N LEU A 236 9.02 -23.43 -6.88
CA LEU A 236 8.58 -24.55 -6.04
C LEU A 236 7.27 -25.11 -6.60
N THR A 237 7.37 -26.24 -7.30
CA THR A 237 6.21 -26.96 -7.85
C THR A 237 5.85 -28.13 -6.97
N VAL A 238 4.80 -27.98 -6.17
CA VAL A 238 4.36 -28.98 -5.19
C VAL A 238 2.83 -29.03 -5.20
N PRO A 239 2.19 -30.22 -5.17
CA PRO A 239 0.74 -30.34 -5.12
C PRO A 239 0.15 -29.85 -3.79
N THR A 240 -1.17 -29.67 -3.73
CA THR A 240 -1.87 -29.33 -2.48
C THR A 240 -1.65 -30.45 -1.45
N GLY A 241 -1.46 -30.08 -0.18
CA GLY A 241 -1.12 -31.03 0.88
C GLY A 241 0.34 -31.48 0.93
N GLY A 242 1.18 -31.10 -0.05
CA GLY A 242 2.60 -31.47 -0.11
C GLY A 242 3.55 -30.65 0.80
N GLY A 243 3.02 -29.87 1.76
CA GLY A 243 3.87 -29.13 2.71
C GLY A 243 4.52 -27.85 2.16
N LYS A 244 3.93 -27.22 1.14
CA LYS A 244 4.42 -25.97 0.52
C LYS A 244 4.72 -24.86 1.52
N THR A 245 3.79 -24.61 2.43
CA THR A 245 3.85 -23.45 3.34
C THR A 245 5.11 -23.49 4.20
N LEU A 246 5.30 -24.56 4.99
CA LEU A 246 6.46 -24.66 5.88
C LEU A 246 7.77 -24.82 5.10
N SER A 247 7.78 -25.56 3.99
CA SER A 247 9.00 -25.77 3.19
C SER A 247 9.47 -24.49 2.51
N SER A 248 8.56 -23.70 1.93
CA SER A 248 8.90 -22.40 1.34
C SER A 248 9.30 -21.36 2.38
N LEU A 249 8.68 -21.37 3.57
CA LEU A 249 9.09 -20.50 4.67
C LEU A 249 10.48 -20.86 5.20
N ALA A 250 10.80 -22.16 5.29
CA ALA A 250 12.13 -22.64 5.67
C ALA A 250 13.19 -22.21 4.65
N PHE A 251 12.89 -22.31 3.35
CA PHE A 251 13.73 -21.74 2.31
C PHE A 251 13.94 -20.23 2.52
N ALA A 252 12.84 -19.48 2.67
CA ALA A 252 12.87 -18.02 2.73
C ALA A 252 13.67 -17.51 3.92
N LEU A 253 13.44 -18.04 5.13
CA LEU A 253 14.17 -17.63 6.33
C LEU A 253 15.64 -17.99 6.24
N LYS A 254 15.96 -19.22 5.82
CA LYS A 254 17.36 -19.65 5.70
C LYS A 254 18.12 -18.85 4.65
N HIS A 255 17.49 -18.55 3.51
CA HIS A 255 18.09 -17.74 2.45
C HIS A 255 18.28 -16.28 2.90
N ALA A 256 17.29 -15.72 3.60
CA ALA A 256 17.35 -14.36 4.12
C ALA A 256 18.39 -14.20 5.24
N VAL A 257 18.57 -15.18 6.14
CA VAL A 257 19.68 -15.16 7.13
C VAL A 257 21.04 -15.13 6.44
N LYS A 258 21.17 -15.77 5.26
CA LYS A 258 22.45 -15.86 4.55
C LYS A 258 22.76 -14.65 3.66
N TYR A 259 21.74 -14.04 3.05
CA TYR A 259 21.91 -13.04 2.00
C TYR A 259 21.12 -11.74 2.21
N GLY A 260 20.34 -11.64 3.29
CA GLY A 260 19.48 -10.50 3.61
C GLY A 260 20.13 -9.43 4.47
#